data_AF-A0A2N2TVW7-F1
#
_entry.id   AF-A0A2N2TVW7-F1
#
_cell.length_a   1.000
_cell.length_b   1.000
_cell.length_c   1.000
_cell.angle_alpha   90.00
_cell.angle_beta   90.00
_cell.angle_gamma   90.00
#
_symmetry.space_group_name_H-M   'P 1'
#
loop_
_entity.id
_entity.type
_entity.pdbx_description
1 polymer ?
#
loop_
_entity_poly.entity_id
_entity_poly.type
_entity_poly.pdbx_seq_one_letter_code
_entity_poly.pdbx_strand_id
1 'polypeptide(L)'
;MTSAAKILDLMRREPANVRFNDLKKVCETYFGKPWQSGTSHAIFKTPWAGDPRINIQDQKGKAKAYQVRQVLLAIDKLEGMRNER
;
A
#
# COMPACT_ATOMS: atom_id res chain seq x y z
N MET A 1 14.04 -12.28 -0.41
CA MET A 1 12.88 -11.37 -0.57
C MET A 1 12.91 -10.34 0.56
N THR A 2 12.77 -9.05 0.27
CA THR A 2 12.70 -8.00 1.31
C THR A 2 11.42 -8.16 2.15
N SER A 3 11.52 -7.99 3.46
CA SER A 3 10.36 -8.06 4.36
C SER A 3 9.46 -6.84 4.18
N ALA A 4 8.15 -6.99 4.42
CA ALA A 4 7.21 -5.88 4.33
C ALA A 4 7.61 -4.70 5.24
N ALA A 5 8.15 -4.98 6.43
CA ALA A 5 8.66 -3.96 7.35
C ALA A 5 9.82 -3.13 6.76
N LYS A 6 10.78 -3.77 6.08
CA LYS A 6 11.89 -3.06 5.41
C LYS A 6 11.39 -2.22 4.23
N ILE A 7 10.39 -2.69 3.50
CA ILE A 7 9.76 -1.92 2.42
C ILE A 7 9.00 -0.72 2.99
N LEU A 8 8.30 -0.89 4.12
CA LEU A 8 7.57 0.20 4.77
C LEU A 8 8.49 1.33 5.22
N ASP A 9 9.66 1.00 5.78
CA ASP A 9 10.69 1.99 6.12
C ASP A 9 11.20 2.73 4.87
N LEU A 10 11.44 2.02 3.76
CA LEU A 10 11.79 2.63 2.48
C LEU A 10 10.67 3.55 1.97
N MET A 11 9.40 3.14 2.05
CA MET A 11 8.26 3.96 1.64
C MET A 11 8.21 5.29 2.39
N ARG A 12 8.53 5.28 3.70
CA ARG A 12 8.56 6.49 4.52
C ARG A 12 9.72 7.42 4.18
N ARG A 13 10.89 6.87 3.86
CA ARG A 13 12.11 7.64 3.52
C ARG A 13 12.13 8.14 2.07
N GLU A 14 11.82 7.26 1.12
CA GLU A 14 11.93 7.50 -0.32
C GLU A 14 10.65 7.06 -1.08
N PRO A 15 9.51 7.74 -0.88
CA PRO A 15 8.25 7.34 -1.51
C PRO A 15 8.28 7.36 -3.05
N ALA A 16 9.21 8.10 -3.67
CA ALA A 16 9.39 8.14 -5.13
C ALA A 16 10.23 6.96 -5.68
N ASN A 17 10.85 6.16 -4.82
CA ASN A 17 11.78 5.11 -5.21
C ASN A 17 11.30 3.71 -4.80
N VAL A 18 9.99 3.50 -4.76
CA VAL A 18 9.38 2.22 -4.38
C VAL A 18 8.99 1.44 -5.62
N ARG A 19 9.39 0.16 -5.72
CA ARG A 19 8.96 -0.72 -6.82
C ARG A 19 7.48 -1.04 -6.66
N PHE A 20 6.75 -1.17 -7.77
CA PHE A 20 5.32 -1.48 -7.71
C PHE A 20 5.04 -2.79 -6.97
N ASN A 21 5.82 -3.83 -7.23
CA ASN A 21 5.67 -5.13 -6.56
C ASN A 21 5.95 -5.06 -5.06
N ASP A 22 6.86 -4.19 -4.62
CA ASP A 22 7.15 -3.99 -3.21
C ASP A 22 5.98 -3.28 -2.51
N LEU A 23 5.43 -2.24 -3.14
CA LEU A 23 4.21 -1.58 -2.65
C LEU A 23 3.02 -2.55 -2.59
N LYS A 24 2.82 -3.34 -3.65
CA LYS A 24 1.76 -4.36 -3.72
C LYS A 24 1.87 -5.36 -2.58
N LYS A 25 3.08 -5.86 -2.31
CA LYS A 25 3.34 -6.79 -1.20
C LYS A 25 3.00 -6.18 0.16
N VAL A 26 3.33 -4.91 0.38
CA VAL A 26 2.93 -4.19 1.60
C VAL A 26 1.41 -4.11 1.67
N CYS A 27 0.73 -3.68 0.60
CA CYS A 27 -0.73 -3.65 0.59
C CYS A 27 -1.37 -5.01 0.88
N GLU A 28 -0.83 -6.10 0.32
CA GLU A 28 -1.29 -7.47 0.60
C GLU A 28 -1.12 -7.89 2.05
N THR A 29 -0.07 -7.40 2.72
CA THR A 29 0.21 -7.70 4.13
C THR A 29 -0.77 -6.99 5.06
N TYR A 30 -1.13 -5.74 4.77
CA TYR A 30 -1.97 -4.92 5.66
C TYR A 30 -3.47 -4.98 5.32
N PHE A 31 -3.82 -5.00 4.04
CA PHE A 31 -5.21 -4.93 3.56
C PHE A 31 -5.71 -6.27 3.00
N GLY A 32 -4.85 -7.29 2.90
CA GLY A 32 -5.19 -8.60 2.35
C GLY A 32 -5.18 -8.61 0.82
N LYS A 33 -5.80 -9.64 0.22
CA LYS A 33 -5.79 -9.83 -1.23
C LYS A 33 -6.43 -8.64 -1.96
N PRO A 34 -5.87 -8.20 -3.09
CA PRO A 34 -6.49 -7.15 -3.90
C PRO A 34 -7.85 -7.63 -4.38
N TRP A 35 -8.83 -6.73 -4.38
CA TRP A 35 -10.16 -7.00 -4.92
C TRP A 35 -10.13 -7.08 -6.45
N GLN A 36 -9.29 -6.26 -7.07
CA GLN A 36 -8.99 -6.31 -8.50
C GLN A 36 -7.49 -6.16 -8.68
N SER A 37 -6.87 -7.02 -9.50
CA SER A 37 -5.46 -6.93 -9.86
C SER A 37 -5.29 -7.15 -11.35
N GLY A 38 -4.60 -6.22 -12.01
CA GLY A 38 -4.04 -6.39 -13.34
C GLY A 38 -2.52 -6.50 -13.29
N THR A 39 -1.88 -6.41 -14.45
CA THR A 39 -0.41 -6.38 -14.58
C THR A 39 0.19 -5.06 -14.08
N SER A 40 -0.53 -3.94 -14.23
CA SER A 40 -0.06 -2.59 -13.92
C SER A 40 -0.90 -1.83 -12.89
N HIS A 41 -1.95 -2.43 -12.35
CA HIS A 41 -2.80 -1.80 -11.34
C HIS A 41 -3.33 -2.82 -10.34
N ALA A 42 -3.57 -2.39 -9.11
CA ALA A 42 -4.25 -3.20 -8.11
C ALA A 42 -5.11 -2.33 -7.19
N ILE A 43 -6.29 -2.82 -6.85
CA ILE A 43 -7.27 -2.14 -6.00
C ILE A 43 -7.47 -2.97 -4.73
N PHE A 44 -7.31 -2.34 -3.57
CA PHE A 44 -7.49 -2.94 -2.26
C PHE A 44 -8.66 -2.30 -1.52
N LYS A 45 -9.39 -3.12 -0.76
CA LYS A 45 -10.43 -2.66 0.17
C LYS A 45 -9.81 -2.38 1.53
N THR A 46 -10.34 -1.38 2.23
CA THR A 46 -9.94 -1.07 3.60
C THR A 46 -11.03 -1.50 4.57
N PRO A 47 -10.70 -1.80 5.84
CA PRO A 47 -11.66 -2.35 6.80
C PRO A 47 -12.54 -1.32 7.53
N TRP A 48 -12.44 -0.02 7.20
CA TRP A 48 -13.25 1.03 7.82
C TRP A 48 -14.41 1.50 6.94
N ALA A 49 -15.45 2.04 7.59
CA ALA A 49 -16.68 2.48 6.93
C ALA A 49 -16.47 3.63 5.94
N GLY A 50 -17.28 3.64 4.87
CA GLY A 50 -17.21 4.59 3.75
C GLY A 50 -16.87 3.90 2.43
N ASP A 51 -16.30 4.63 1.46
CA ASP A 51 -15.69 4.03 0.25
C ASP A 51 -14.18 4.34 0.16
N PRO A 52 -13.33 3.78 1.05
CA PRO A 52 -11.90 4.03 1.03
C PRO A 52 -11.23 2.86 0.29
N ARG A 53 -11.00 3.03 -1.01
CA ARG A 53 -10.23 2.10 -1.83
C ARG A 53 -8.82 2.62 -2.00
N ILE A 54 -7.86 1.70 -1.94
CA ILE A 54 -6.48 1.99 -2.28
C ILE A 54 -6.25 1.48 -3.69
N ASN A 55 -6.04 2.40 -4.63
CA ASN A 55 -5.65 2.07 -6.00
C ASN A 55 -4.16 2.36 -6.19
N ILE A 56 -3.38 1.32 -6.46
CA ILE A 56 -1.97 1.42 -6.80
C ILE A 56 -1.77 1.16 -8.28
N GLN A 57 -0.85 1.90 -8.90
CA GLN A 57 -0.55 1.80 -10.32
C GLN A 57 0.96 1.72 -10.54
N ASP A 58 1.36 0.87 -11.47
CA ASP A 58 2.72 0.78 -11.98
C ASP A 58 3.00 1.93 -12.96
N GLN A 59 4.16 2.52 -12.80
CA GLN A 59 4.75 3.48 -13.70
C GLN A 59 6.18 3.02 -14.00
N LYS A 60 6.32 2.22 -15.07
CA LYS A 60 7.60 1.69 -15.56
C LYS A 60 8.37 0.89 -14.48
N GLY A 61 7.66 0.04 -13.74
CA GLY A 61 8.23 -0.81 -12.68
C GLY A 61 8.27 -0.18 -11.28
N LYS A 62 7.91 1.11 -11.15
CA LYS A 62 7.82 1.84 -9.88
C LYS A 62 6.39 2.21 -9.55
N ALA A 63 6.07 2.32 -8.27
CA ALA A 63 4.81 2.90 -7.83
C ALA A 63 4.83 4.43 -7.98
N LYS A 64 3.66 5.03 -8.20
CA LYS A 64 3.54 6.49 -8.17
C LYS A 64 3.73 6.99 -6.73
N ALA A 65 4.57 7.99 -6.54
CA ALA A 65 4.96 8.48 -5.20
C ALA A 65 3.76 8.90 -4.34
N TYR A 66 2.74 9.52 -4.94
CA TYR A 66 1.53 9.90 -4.20
C TYR A 66 0.73 8.68 -3.72
N GLN A 67 0.71 7.58 -4.49
CA GLN A 67 0.02 6.35 -4.09
C GLN A 67 0.76 5.67 -2.94
N VAL A 68 2.09 5.72 -2.94
CA VAL A 68 2.89 5.28 -1.79
C VAL A 68 2.51 6.06 -0.53
N ARG A 69 2.38 7.39 -0.63
CA ARG A 69 1.93 8.23 0.49
C ARG A 69 0.50 7.91 0.94
N GLN A 70 -0.42 7.68 0.00
CA GLN A 70 -1.80 7.26 0.33
C GLN A 70 -1.83 5.92 1.07
N VAL A 71 -1.00 4.96 0.66
CA VAL A 71 -0.87 3.68 1.34
C VAL A 71 -0.32 3.88 2.75
N LEU A 72 0.70 4.72 2.95
CA LEU A 72 1.23 5.02 4.28
C LEU A 72 0.15 5.58 5.22
N LEU A 73 -0.63 6.57 4.77
CA LEU A 73 -1.73 7.15 5.55
C LEU A 73 -2.80 6.10 5.89
N ALA A 74 -3.10 5.20 4.94
CA ALA A 74 -4.05 4.12 5.15
C ALA A 74 -3.55 3.08 6.17
N ILE A 75 -2.24 2.78 6.17
CA ILE A 75 -1.61 1.91 7.18
C ILE A 75 -1.63 2.58 8.55
N ASP A 76 -1.25 3.85 8.62
CA ASP A 76 -1.24 4.61 9.89
C ASP A 76 -2.65 4.64 10.51
N LYS A 77 -3.70 4.82 9.68
CA LYS A 77 -5.10 4.71 10.11
C LYS A 77 -5.47 3.30 10.58
N LEU A 78 -5.07 2.26 9.83
CA LEU A 78 -5.36 0.87 10.17
C LEU A 78 -4.76 0.49 11.54
N GLU A 79 -3.50 0.87 11.76
CA GLU A 79 -2.81 0.61 13.03
C GLU A 79 -3.41 1.43 14.18
N GLY A 80 -3.82 2.69 13.93
CA GLY A 80 -4.60 3.48 14.90
C GLY A 80 -5.86 2.76 15.36
N MET A 81 -6.67 2.27 14.41
CA MET A 81 -7.89 1.51 14.70
C MET A 81 -7.63 0.17 15.41
N ARG A 82 -6.47 -0.46 15.20
CA ARG A 82 -6.08 -1.69 15.92
C ARG A 82 -5.68 -1.40 17.36
N ASN A 83 -5.10 -0.24 17.64
CA ASN A 83 -4.67 0.18 18.97
C ASN A 83 -5.81 0.76 19.82
N GLU A 84 -6.92 1.16 19.20
CA GLU A 84 -8.14 1.64 19.86
C GLU A 84 -9.13 0.52 20.23
N ARG A 85 -8.79 -0.75 19.95
CA ARG A 85 -9.58 -1.94 20.29
C ARG A 85 -8.97 -2.70 21.46
#